data_AF-A0A7S0YHX6-F1
#
_entry.id   AF-A0A7S0YHX6-F1
#
_cell.length_a   1.000
_cell.length_b   1.000
_cell.length_c   1.000
_cell.angle_alpha   90.00
_cell.angle_beta   90.00
_cell.angle_gamma   90.00
#
_symmetry.space_group_name_H-M   'P 1'
#
loop_
_entity.id
_entity.type
_entity.pdbx_description
1 polymer ?
#
loop_
_entity_poly.entity_id
_entity_poly.type
_entity_poly.pdbx_seq_one_letter_code
_entity_poly.pdbx_strand_id
1 'polypeptide(L)'
;FSYLWELSKPPESSLAQAAVWLHAMACRFLPRVREARYVEFWAHCRRPAAGHSLHYDSDDEGCGGIRNPLCSTVLFLTGGVGGPTLVTNQRLGGSLATKGWLVAPRANRVAVFD
;
A
#
# COMPACT_ATOMS: atom_id res chain seq x y z
N PHE A 1 11.54 3.93 -8.01
CA PHE A 1 10.80 5.02 -8.66
C PHE A 1 9.41 5.03 -8.07
N SER A 2 9.03 6.12 -7.42
CA SER A 2 7.68 6.35 -6.95
C SER A 2 7.01 7.47 -7.72
N TYR A 3 5.69 7.45 -7.73
CA TYR A 3 4.89 8.51 -8.31
C TYR A 3 3.89 9.02 -7.28
N LEU A 4 4.13 10.23 -6.79
CA LEU A 4 3.18 10.94 -5.93
C LEU A 4 2.13 11.63 -6.80
N TRP A 5 0.86 11.40 -6.51
CA TRP A 5 -0.26 11.98 -7.21
C TRP A 5 -1.25 12.63 -6.25
N GLU A 6 -1.81 13.77 -6.67
CA GLU A 6 -2.79 14.52 -5.89
C GLU A 6 -4.20 14.06 -6.24
N LEU A 7 -4.95 13.58 -5.24
CA LEU A 7 -6.28 12.96 -5.41
C LEU A 7 -7.35 13.94 -5.92
N SER A 8 -7.14 15.24 -5.77
CA SER A 8 -8.07 16.30 -6.21
C SER A 8 -8.05 16.50 -7.74
N LYS A 9 -7.00 16.03 -8.42
CA LYS A 9 -6.82 16.23 -9.86
C LYS A 9 -7.70 15.26 -10.65
N PRO A 10 -8.21 15.64 -11.84
CA PRO A 10 -8.85 14.71 -12.74
C PRO A 10 -7.91 13.52 -13.08
N PRO A 11 -8.41 12.28 -13.14
CA PRO A 11 -7.56 11.13 -13.43
C PRO A 11 -7.22 11.06 -14.92
N GLU A 12 -5.97 11.38 -15.27
CA GLU A 12 -5.47 11.41 -16.65
C GLU A 12 -4.89 10.07 -17.13
N SER A 13 -4.79 9.07 -16.26
CA SER A 13 -4.22 7.76 -16.55
C SER A 13 -4.97 6.63 -15.85
N SER A 14 -4.75 5.38 -16.28
CA SER A 14 -5.29 4.20 -15.59
C SER A 14 -4.78 4.05 -14.16
N LEU A 15 -3.53 4.48 -13.89
CA LEU A 15 -2.97 4.51 -12.54
C LEU A 15 -3.71 5.54 -11.65
N ALA A 16 -4.00 6.72 -12.18
CA ALA A 16 -4.80 7.72 -11.49
C ALA A 16 -6.28 7.27 -11.30
N GLN A 17 -6.84 6.53 -12.25
CA GLN A 17 -8.18 5.93 -12.06
C GLN A 17 -8.16 4.86 -10.95
N ALA A 18 -7.13 4.00 -10.92
CA ALA A 18 -6.93 3.04 -9.85
C ALA A 18 -6.76 3.73 -8.49
N ALA A 19 -6.06 4.87 -8.44
CA ALA A 19 -5.93 5.71 -7.25
C ALA A 19 -7.28 6.09 -6.65
N VAL A 20 -8.15 6.68 -7.48
CA VAL A 20 -9.48 7.14 -7.07
C VAL A 20 -10.31 5.96 -6.56
N TRP A 21 -10.26 4.83 -7.25
CA TRP A 21 -11.01 3.63 -6.86
C TRP A 21 -10.49 3.01 -5.55
N LEU A 22 -9.17 2.91 -5.38
CA LEU A 22 -8.54 2.42 -4.15
C LEU A 22 -8.82 3.35 -2.97
N HIS A 23 -8.78 4.67 -3.18
CA HIS A 23 -9.14 5.66 -2.16
C HIS A 23 -10.59 5.50 -1.70
N ALA A 24 -11.53 5.40 -2.66
CA ALA A 24 -12.94 5.18 -2.36
C ALA A 24 -13.16 3.87 -1.59
N MET A 25 -12.43 2.80 -1.93
CA MET A 25 -12.49 1.54 -1.20
C MET A 25 -11.93 1.67 0.22
N ALA A 26 -10.75 2.27 0.37
CA ALA A 26 -10.11 2.45 1.66
C ALA A 26 -10.98 3.28 2.62
N CYS A 27 -11.66 4.32 2.12
CA CYS A 27 -12.61 5.13 2.89
C CYS A 27 -13.78 4.33 3.50
N ARG A 28 -14.10 3.15 2.96
CA ARG A 28 -15.14 2.26 3.51
C ARG A 28 -14.69 1.54 4.78
N PHE A 29 -13.39 1.28 4.91
CA PHE A 29 -12.81 0.50 6.01
C PHE A 29 -12.04 1.37 7.01
N LEU A 30 -11.44 2.47 6.54
CA LEU A 30 -10.61 3.38 7.31
C LEU A 30 -11.13 4.82 7.14
N PRO A 31 -12.05 5.29 7.99
CA PRO A 31 -12.71 6.57 7.80
C PRO A 31 -11.77 7.78 7.68
N ARG A 32 -10.63 7.75 8.37
CA ARG A 32 -9.59 8.81 8.34
C ARG A 32 -8.97 9.00 6.96
N VAL A 33 -9.03 8.01 6.08
CA VAL A 33 -8.47 8.08 4.72
C VAL A 33 -9.22 9.09 3.84
N ARG A 34 -10.44 9.51 4.22
CA ARG A 34 -11.16 10.60 3.54
C ARG A 34 -10.38 11.91 3.52
N GLU A 35 -9.48 12.12 4.48
CA GLU A 35 -8.65 13.32 4.59
C GLU A 35 -7.36 13.23 3.75
N ALA A 36 -7.09 12.09 3.11
CA ALA A 36 -5.93 11.91 2.24
C ALA A 36 -5.98 12.89 1.05
N ARG A 37 -4.87 13.59 0.82
CA ARG A 37 -4.71 14.52 -0.31
C ARG A 37 -3.84 13.95 -1.42
N TYR A 38 -2.94 13.05 -1.06
CA TYR A 38 -1.97 12.46 -1.95
C TYR A 38 -2.00 10.96 -1.82
N VAL A 39 -1.56 10.30 -2.88
CA VAL A 39 -1.25 8.88 -2.91
C VAL A 39 0.07 8.71 -3.63
N GLU A 40 0.90 7.80 -3.12
CA GLU A 40 2.14 7.43 -3.75
C GLU A 40 2.02 6.02 -4.34
N PHE A 41 2.49 5.86 -5.58
CA PHE A 41 2.47 4.59 -6.29
C PHE A 41 3.85 4.02 -6.48
N TRP A 42 3.92 2.70 -6.29
CA TRP A 42 5.06 1.87 -6.62
C TRP A 42 4.53 0.61 -7.30
N ALA A 43 5.25 0.13 -8.31
CA ALA A 43 4.97 -1.16 -8.93
C ALA A 43 6.22 -2.02 -8.88
N HIS A 44 6.05 -3.30 -8.59
CA HIS A 44 7.14 -4.26 -8.64
C HIS A 44 6.70 -5.57 -9.29
N CYS A 45 7.61 -6.15 -10.07
CA CYS A 45 7.52 -7.51 -10.57
C CYS A 45 8.76 -8.24 -10.07
N ARG A 46 8.60 -9.13 -9.10
CA ARG A 46 9.72 -9.86 -8.47
C ARG A 46 9.72 -11.31 -8.92
N ARG A 47 10.93 -11.86 -9.05
CA ARG A 47 11.11 -13.29 -9.34
C ARG A 47 10.61 -14.14 -8.16
N PRO A 48 10.21 -15.41 -8.39
CA PRO A 48 9.92 -16.32 -7.30
C PRO A 48 11.06 -16.34 -6.26
N ALA A 49 10.70 -16.39 -4.98
CA ALA A 49 11.62 -16.31 -3.83
C ALA A 49 12.39 -14.99 -3.62
N ALA A 50 12.25 -14.00 -4.51
CA ALA A 50 12.79 -12.65 -4.28
C ALA A 50 11.82 -11.81 -3.44
N GLY A 51 11.77 -12.08 -2.13
CA GLY A 51 10.92 -11.36 -1.17
C GLY A 51 11.31 -9.89 -0.96
N HIS A 52 10.69 -9.27 0.06
CA HIS A 52 11.00 -7.94 0.55
C HIS A 52 11.27 -7.99 2.04
N SER A 53 12.20 -7.17 2.54
CA SER A 53 12.37 -6.96 3.99
C SER A 53 11.11 -6.34 4.57
N LEU A 54 10.76 -6.74 5.81
CA LEU A 54 9.70 -6.08 6.57
C LEU A 54 10.08 -4.62 6.82
N HIS A 55 9.15 -3.71 6.58
CA HIS A 55 9.33 -2.28 6.75
C HIS A 55 7.98 -1.61 6.98
N TYR A 56 8.02 -0.35 7.42
CA TYR A 56 6.88 0.56 7.35
C TYR A 56 6.98 1.35 6.05
N ASP A 57 5.86 1.59 5.38
CA ASP A 57 5.83 2.49 4.23
C ASP A 57 6.12 3.91 4.70
N SER A 58 7.03 4.58 4.02
CA SER A 58 7.40 5.97 4.29
C SER A 58 7.56 6.73 2.98
N ASP A 59 7.00 7.93 2.94
CA ASP A 59 7.18 8.88 1.86
C ASP A 59 8.66 9.23 1.68
N ASP A 60 9.12 9.24 0.43
CA ASP A 60 10.51 9.45 0.01
C ASP A 60 11.54 8.68 0.85
N GLU A 61 11.22 7.43 1.23
CA GLU A 61 12.07 6.56 2.05
C GLU A 61 12.52 7.20 3.39
N GLY A 62 11.77 8.19 3.89
CA GLY A 62 12.07 8.93 5.12
C GLY A 62 13.06 10.09 4.93
N CYS A 63 13.40 10.46 3.69
CA CYS A 63 14.21 11.63 3.40
C CYS A 63 13.54 12.91 3.94
N GLY A 64 14.28 13.69 4.74
CA GLY A 64 13.75 14.91 5.38
C GLY A 64 12.81 14.65 6.57
N GLY A 65 12.67 13.39 7.01
CA GLY A 65 11.87 12.97 8.16
C GLY A 65 10.89 11.85 7.82
N ILE A 66 10.56 11.02 8.81
CA ILE A 66 9.62 9.92 8.61
C ILE A 66 8.20 10.49 8.47
N ARG A 67 7.59 10.30 7.30
CA ARG A 67 6.17 10.51 7.05
C ARG A 67 5.58 9.21 6.55
N ASN A 68 4.63 8.64 7.30
CA ASN A 68 3.95 7.41 6.93
C ASN A 68 2.59 7.73 6.30
N PRO A 69 2.09 6.90 5.36
CA PRO A 69 0.77 7.09 4.80
C PRO A 69 -0.32 6.83 5.86
N LEU A 70 -1.53 7.36 5.62
CA LEU A 70 -2.70 7.09 6.47
C LEU A 70 -3.15 5.62 6.38
N CYS A 71 -2.90 5.00 5.24
CA CYS A 71 -3.09 3.58 4.97
C CYS A 71 -2.25 3.17 3.76
N SER A 72 -1.94 1.89 3.67
CA SER A 72 -1.32 1.29 2.51
C SER A 72 -2.31 0.38 1.78
N THR A 73 -2.16 0.31 0.46
CA THR A 73 -2.96 -0.60 -0.37
C THR A 73 -2.07 -1.41 -1.30
N VAL A 74 -2.44 -2.66 -1.54
CA VAL A 74 -1.78 -3.54 -2.51
C VAL A 74 -2.83 -4.07 -3.48
N LEU A 75 -2.75 -3.66 -4.74
CA LEU A 75 -3.53 -4.23 -5.84
C LEU A 75 -2.70 -5.30 -6.53
N PHE A 76 -3.14 -6.55 -6.45
CA PHE A 76 -2.48 -7.67 -7.12
C PHE A 76 -2.91 -7.74 -8.58
N LEU A 77 -1.99 -7.42 -9.50
CA LEU A 77 -2.23 -7.49 -10.94
C LEU A 77 -2.20 -8.93 -11.48
N THR A 78 -1.35 -9.77 -10.88
CA THR A 78 -1.22 -11.19 -11.20
C THR A 78 -1.25 -12.02 -9.91
N GLY A 79 -1.36 -13.34 -10.03
CA GLY A 79 -1.35 -14.26 -8.89
C GLY A 79 -0.99 -15.68 -9.29
N GLY A 80 -1.10 -16.60 -8.33
CA GLY A 80 -0.85 -18.04 -8.56
C GLY A 80 0.60 -18.50 -8.31
N VAL A 81 1.57 -17.59 -8.15
CA VAL A 81 2.97 -17.94 -7.88
C VAL A 81 3.55 -17.06 -6.77
N GLY A 82 3.58 -17.57 -5.53
CA GLY A 82 4.28 -16.94 -4.39
C GLY A 82 3.81 -15.52 -4.06
N GLY A 83 4.70 -14.69 -3.50
CA GLY A 83 4.50 -13.24 -3.33
C GLY A 83 3.31 -12.78 -2.45
N PRO A 84 2.99 -13.40 -1.31
CA PRO A 84 1.98 -12.87 -0.42
C PRO A 84 2.44 -11.58 0.27
N THR A 85 1.49 -10.71 0.61
CA THR A 85 1.74 -9.60 1.53
C THR A 85 1.53 -10.08 2.97
N LEU A 86 2.54 -9.91 3.82
CA LEU A 86 2.43 -10.12 5.26
C LEU A 86 2.29 -8.76 5.95
N VAL A 87 1.18 -8.58 6.67
CA VAL A 87 0.97 -7.43 7.55
C VAL A 87 1.03 -7.92 8.99
N THR A 88 1.70 -7.18 9.88
CA THR A 88 1.79 -7.52 11.30
C THR A 88 1.10 -6.46 12.15
N ASN A 89 0.87 -6.76 13.43
CA ASN A 89 0.36 -5.77 14.37
C ASN A 89 1.47 -4.92 15.04
N GLN A 90 2.69 -4.91 14.48
CA GLN A 90 3.78 -4.09 15.02
C GLN A 90 3.50 -2.61 14.75
N ARG A 91 3.69 -1.77 15.77
CA ARG A 91 3.58 -0.31 15.66
C ARG A 91 4.95 0.34 15.74
N LEU A 92 5.10 1.51 15.10
CA LEU A 92 6.34 2.26 15.12
C LEU A 92 6.74 2.61 16.57
N GLY A 93 7.97 2.27 16.97
CA GLY A 93 8.45 2.43 18.35
C GLY A 93 7.82 1.49 19.39
N GLY A 94 6.96 0.55 18.97
CA GLY A 94 6.30 -0.42 19.84
C GLY A 94 7.08 -1.73 20.04
N SER A 95 6.47 -2.65 20.78
CA SER A 95 6.99 -4.02 20.96
C SER A 95 6.94 -4.84 19.67
N LEU A 96 7.63 -5.98 19.64
CA LEU A 96 7.57 -6.93 18.53
C LEU A 96 6.14 -7.40 18.25
N ALA A 97 5.87 -7.71 16.98
CA ALA A 97 4.59 -8.26 16.53
C ALA A 97 4.23 -9.56 17.28
N THR A 98 2.94 -9.72 17.57
CA THR A 98 2.38 -10.95 18.13
C THR A 98 1.36 -11.61 17.20
N LYS A 99 0.94 -10.90 16.15
CA LYS A 99 -0.04 -11.37 15.15
C LYS A 99 0.39 -10.92 13.76
N GLY A 100 -0.03 -11.69 12.76
CA GLY A 100 0.14 -11.32 11.36
C GLY A 100 -0.98 -11.87 10.48
N TRP A 101 -1.19 -11.22 9.34
CA TRP A 101 -2.16 -11.56 8.33
C TRP A 101 -1.46 -11.73 6.99
N LEU A 102 -1.64 -12.90 6.39
CA LEU A 102 -1.03 -13.24 5.10
C LEU A 102 -2.07 -13.13 3.99
N VAL A 103 -1.83 -12.23 3.04
CA VAL A 103 -2.69 -12.02 1.87
C VAL A 103 -2.01 -12.61 0.65
N ALA A 104 -2.46 -13.79 0.22
CA ALA A 104 -1.98 -14.40 -1.02
C ALA A 104 -2.38 -13.57 -2.24
N PRO A 105 -1.57 -13.50 -3.30
CA PRO A 105 -1.93 -12.76 -4.50
C PRO A 105 -2.99 -13.49 -5.32
N ARG A 106 -3.96 -12.73 -5.82
CA ARG A 106 -4.93 -13.14 -6.84
C ARG A 106 -5.21 -11.92 -7.69
N ALA A 107 -5.29 -12.09 -9.01
CA ALA A 107 -5.62 -10.97 -9.90
C ALA A 107 -6.87 -10.22 -9.41
N ASN A 108 -6.78 -8.90 -9.38
CA ASN A 108 -7.82 -7.96 -8.90
C ASN A 108 -8.14 -8.03 -7.40
N ARG A 109 -7.33 -8.74 -6.59
CA ARG A 109 -7.42 -8.67 -5.13
C ARG A 109 -6.78 -7.38 -4.65
N VAL A 110 -7.40 -6.77 -3.64
CA VAL A 110 -6.87 -5.62 -2.92
C VAL A 110 -6.66 -5.97 -1.46
N ALA A 111 -5.51 -5.63 -0.91
CA ALA A 111 -5.29 -5.51 0.52
C ALA A 111 -5.29 -4.03 0.93
N VAL A 112 -5.88 -3.71 2.08
CA VAL A 112 -5.87 -2.37 2.68
C VAL A 112 -5.51 -2.53 4.16
N PHE A 113 -4.56 -1.75 4.67
CA PHE A 113 -4.08 -1.80 6.06
C PHE A 113 -3.48 -0.45 6.52
N ASP A 114 -3.31 -0.28 7.84
CA ASP A 114 -2.75 0.90 8.52
C ASP A 114 -1.51 0.57 9.36
#